data_AF-A0A1J0M342-F1
#
_entry.id   AF-A0A1J0M342-F1
#
_cell.length_a   1.000
_cell.length_b   1.000
_cell.length_c   1.000
_cell.angle_alpha   90.00
_cell.angle_beta   90.00
_cell.angle_gamma   90.00
#
_symmetry.space_group_name_H-M   'P 1'
#
loop_
_entity.id
_entity.type
_entity.pdbx_description
1 polymer ?
#
loop_
_entity_poly.entity_id
_entity_poly.type
_entity_poly.pdbx_seq_one_letter_code
_entity_poly.pdbx_strand_id
1 'polypeptide(L)'
;NNTDELKSLAQQALAHSNQLIIDKSLRGWKEVEYEVVRDAFDNCITVCNMENVDPLGIHTGESIVVAPSQTLSNREYNLLRTTAINVIRHFGVVGECNIQYALNPYAEEYYIIEVNARLSRSSALASKATGYPLAYVAAKLSLGIALPDIRNSVTGVTTACFEPSLDYCVVKIPRWDLSKFSRVSTKIGSSMKSVGEVMAIGRKFEEAFQKALRM
;
A
#
# COMPACT_ATOMS: atom_id res chain seq x y z
N ASN A 1 -16.57 1.86 19.04
CA ASN A 1 -16.91 3.10 19.78
C ASN A 1 -17.47 2.85 21.17
N ASN A 2 -18.12 1.72 21.44
CA ASN A 2 -18.51 1.32 22.80
C ASN A 2 -18.25 -0.18 23.04
N THR A 3 -18.47 -0.63 24.28
CA THR A 3 -18.24 -2.03 24.69
C THR A 3 -19.11 -3.02 23.92
N ASP A 4 -20.34 -2.67 23.58
CA ASP A 4 -21.27 -3.57 22.88
C ASP A 4 -20.86 -3.78 21.43
N GLU A 5 -20.44 -2.71 20.75
CA GLU A 5 -19.86 -2.78 19.40
C GLU A 5 -18.57 -3.61 19.40
N LEU A 6 -17.70 -3.43 20.40
CA LEU A 6 -16.49 -4.24 20.53
C LEU A 6 -16.82 -5.72 20.69
N LYS A 7 -17.77 -6.08 21.57
CA LYS A 7 -18.20 -7.47 21.76
C LYS A 7 -18.75 -8.06 20.45
N SER A 8 -19.61 -7.33 19.76
CA SER A 8 -20.19 -7.77 18.49
C SER A 8 -19.12 -8.02 17.43
N LEU A 9 -18.16 -7.10 17.25
CA LEU A 9 -17.08 -7.23 16.28
C LEU A 9 -16.11 -8.35 16.67
N ALA A 10 -15.74 -8.45 17.94
CA ALA A 10 -14.83 -9.48 18.43
C ALA A 10 -15.41 -10.88 18.25
N GLN A 11 -16.72 -11.07 18.51
CA GLN A 11 -17.37 -12.35 18.33
C GLN A 11 -17.39 -12.79 16.84
N GLN A 12 -17.61 -11.85 15.92
CA GLN A 12 -17.53 -12.12 14.48
C GLN A 12 -16.10 -12.44 14.05
N ALA A 13 -15.12 -11.67 14.51
CA ALA A 13 -13.73 -11.86 14.13
C ALA A 13 -13.14 -13.16 14.69
N LEU A 14 -13.50 -13.54 15.92
CA LEU A 14 -13.04 -14.78 16.55
C LEU A 14 -13.59 -16.06 15.91
N ALA A 15 -14.64 -15.95 15.08
CA ALA A 15 -15.10 -17.05 14.24
C ALA A 15 -14.14 -17.34 13.07
N HIS A 16 -13.30 -16.37 12.69
CA HIS A 16 -12.36 -16.47 11.56
C HIS A 16 -10.89 -16.54 11.99
N SER A 17 -10.55 -16.04 13.19
CA SER A 17 -9.18 -16.03 13.73
C SER A 17 -9.20 -16.31 15.23
N ASN A 18 -8.21 -17.04 15.74
CA ASN A 18 -8.10 -17.30 17.19
C ASN A 18 -7.51 -16.12 17.99
N GLN A 19 -7.10 -15.05 17.31
CA GLN A 19 -6.43 -13.89 17.91
C GLN A 19 -7.00 -12.58 17.37
N LEU A 20 -7.11 -11.59 18.25
CA LEU A 20 -7.43 -10.20 17.93
C LEU A 20 -6.36 -9.28 18.50
N ILE A 21 -6.07 -8.22 17.75
CA ILE A 21 -5.27 -7.08 18.21
C ILE A 21 -6.22 -5.89 18.36
N ILE A 22 -6.18 -5.23 19.52
CA ILE A 22 -7.02 -4.07 19.83
C ILE A 22 -6.09 -2.89 20.06
N ASP A 23 -6.07 -1.97 19.09
CA ASP A 23 -5.18 -0.82 19.11
C ASP A 23 -5.88 0.48 19.53
N LYS A 24 -5.06 1.44 19.97
CA LYS A 24 -5.52 2.82 20.13
C LYS A 24 -5.96 3.38 18.77
N SER A 25 -7.03 4.17 18.78
CA SER A 25 -7.51 4.82 17.55
C SER A 25 -6.51 5.88 17.08
N LEU A 26 -6.03 5.73 15.85
CA LEU A 26 -5.26 6.72 15.11
C LEU A 26 -6.09 7.34 13.97
N ARG A 27 -7.42 7.30 14.11
CA ARG A 27 -8.35 7.78 13.07
C ARG A 27 -8.06 9.22 12.68
N GLY A 28 -7.97 9.49 11.39
CA GLY A 28 -7.67 10.82 10.85
C GLY A 28 -6.17 11.07 10.58
N TRP A 29 -5.29 10.14 10.97
CA TRP A 29 -3.88 10.19 10.58
C TRP A 29 -3.73 9.87 9.10
N LYS A 30 -2.64 10.36 8.48
CA LYS A 30 -2.31 10.01 7.10
C LYS A 30 -1.96 8.53 7.04
N GLU A 31 -2.45 7.83 6.03
CA GLU A 31 -2.12 6.43 5.79
C GLU A 31 -1.21 6.32 4.56
N VAL A 32 -0.03 5.73 4.75
CA VAL A 32 1.04 5.67 3.74
C VAL A 32 1.51 4.23 3.59
N GLU A 33 1.73 3.80 2.36
CA GLU A 33 2.16 2.43 2.04
C GLU A 33 3.46 2.44 1.23
N TYR A 34 4.29 1.43 1.43
CA TYR A 34 5.50 1.20 0.63
C TYR A 34 5.53 -0.24 0.13
N GLU A 35 5.83 -0.41 -1.16
CA GLU A 35 6.17 -1.69 -1.76
C GLU A 35 7.68 -1.88 -1.71
N VAL A 36 8.12 -2.87 -0.95
CA VAL A 36 9.54 -3.14 -0.69
C VAL A 36 9.94 -4.43 -1.37
N VAL A 37 11.08 -4.41 -2.05
CA VAL A 37 11.69 -5.59 -2.66
C VAL A 37 13.07 -5.81 -2.07
N ARG A 38 13.33 -7.04 -1.62
CA ARG A 38 14.61 -7.43 -1.02
C ARG A 38 15.09 -8.75 -1.60
N ASP A 39 16.35 -8.81 -2.01
CA ASP A 39 16.97 -10.06 -2.47
C ASP A 39 17.75 -10.78 -1.36
N ALA A 40 18.26 -11.99 -1.68
CA ALA A 40 19.04 -12.81 -0.76
C ALA A 40 20.44 -12.22 -0.45
N PHE A 41 20.86 -11.17 -1.17
CA PHE A 41 22.16 -10.50 -1.05
C PHE A 41 22.05 -9.16 -0.31
N ASP A 42 20.91 -8.92 0.34
CA ASP A 42 20.59 -7.73 1.13
C ASP A 42 20.48 -6.41 0.35
N ASN A 43 20.35 -6.48 -0.98
CA ASN A 43 19.85 -5.35 -1.75
C ASN A 43 18.36 -5.18 -1.41
N CYS A 44 17.98 -3.97 -0.99
CA CYS A 44 16.63 -3.67 -0.53
C CYS A 44 16.22 -2.29 -1.06
N ILE A 45 15.11 -2.24 -1.79
CA ILE A 45 14.62 -1.05 -2.48
C ILE A 45 13.12 -0.84 -2.19
N THR A 46 12.70 0.42 -2.23
CA THR A 46 11.29 0.80 -2.20
C THR A 46 10.82 1.12 -3.62
N VAL A 47 10.04 0.22 -4.22
CA VAL A 47 9.66 0.31 -5.64
C VAL A 47 8.55 1.34 -5.86
N CYS A 48 7.62 1.44 -4.91
CA CYS A 48 6.54 2.40 -4.99
C CYS A 48 6.15 2.82 -3.58
N ASN A 49 5.78 4.09 -3.44
CA ASN A 49 5.16 4.60 -2.23
C ASN A 49 3.81 5.23 -2.60
N MET A 50 2.83 5.00 -1.73
CA MET A 50 1.44 5.37 -1.96
C MET A 50 0.90 6.14 -0.77
N GLU A 51 0.11 7.17 -1.05
CA GLU A 51 -0.56 7.97 -0.02
C GLU A 51 -2.07 7.81 -0.18
N ASN A 52 -2.74 7.47 0.91
CA ASN A 52 -4.19 7.35 0.94
C ASN A 52 -4.77 8.77 1.09
N VAL A 53 -5.73 9.12 0.24
CA VAL A 53 -6.48 10.38 0.32
C VAL A 53 -7.50 10.29 1.46
N ASP A 54 -8.13 9.13 1.60
CA ASP A 54 -8.94 8.81 2.76
C ASP A 54 -8.03 8.51 3.95
N PRO A 55 -8.26 9.11 5.13
CA PRO A 55 -7.37 8.93 6.27
C PRO A 55 -7.58 7.58 6.96
N LEU A 56 -6.63 7.22 7.82
CA LEU A 56 -6.65 5.98 8.59
C LEU A 56 -8.00 5.77 9.29
N GLY A 57 -8.49 4.54 9.20
CA GLY A 57 -9.82 4.12 9.66
C GLY A 57 -10.73 3.70 8.50
N ILE A 58 -10.34 4.02 7.27
CA ILE A 58 -10.87 3.44 6.03
C ILE A 58 -9.76 2.55 5.48
N HIS A 59 -10.05 1.28 5.24
CA HIS A 59 -9.06 0.31 4.76
C HIS A 59 -8.47 0.76 3.41
N THR A 60 -7.18 0.58 3.16
CA THR A 60 -6.51 0.99 1.90
C THR A 60 -7.21 0.52 0.62
N GLY A 61 -7.80 -0.68 0.67
CA GLY A 61 -8.67 -1.21 -0.38
C GLY A 61 -9.97 -0.42 -0.63
N GLU A 62 -10.55 0.19 0.40
CA GLU A 62 -11.69 1.12 0.35
C GLU A 62 -11.29 2.58 0.11
N SER A 63 -10.00 2.90 0.18
CA SER A 63 -9.50 4.26 0.07
C SER A 63 -9.24 4.66 -1.38
N ILE A 64 -9.39 5.94 -1.68
CA ILE A 64 -8.74 6.57 -2.82
C ILE A 64 -7.26 6.68 -2.50
N VAL A 65 -6.41 6.25 -3.42
CA VAL A 65 -4.95 6.16 -3.21
C VAL A 65 -4.22 6.83 -4.35
N VAL A 66 -3.14 7.54 -4.05
CA VAL A 66 -2.28 8.19 -5.03
C VAL A 66 -0.85 7.67 -4.99
N ALA A 67 -0.21 7.61 -6.16
CA ALA A 67 1.22 7.32 -6.30
C ALA A 67 1.89 8.35 -7.23
N PRO A 68 3.08 8.88 -6.87
CA PRO A 68 3.75 8.75 -5.58
C PRO A 68 3.03 9.53 -4.45
N SER A 69 3.52 9.48 -3.21
CA SER A 69 3.01 10.37 -2.14
C SER A 69 3.14 11.85 -2.52
N GLN A 70 2.19 12.68 -2.11
CA GLN A 70 2.08 14.09 -2.48
C GLN A 70 2.40 15.05 -1.32
N THR A 71 2.11 14.66 -0.07
CA THR A 71 2.16 15.59 1.07
C THR A 71 3.24 15.28 2.10
N LEU A 72 4.14 14.34 1.79
CA LEU A 72 5.30 14.04 2.61
C LEU A 72 6.43 15.03 2.29
N SER A 73 7.01 15.62 3.31
CA SER A 73 8.33 16.24 3.21
C SER A 73 9.38 15.19 2.87
N ASN A 74 10.50 15.63 2.29
CA ASN A 74 11.63 14.72 2.01
C ASN A 74 12.13 14.01 3.28
N ARG A 75 12.01 14.66 4.44
CA ARG A 75 12.41 14.07 5.73
C ARG A 75 11.46 12.95 6.15
N GLU A 76 10.15 13.18 6.10
CA GLU A 76 9.14 12.14 6.38
C GLU A 76 9.28 10.97 5.41
N TYR A 77 9.43 11.24 4.10
CA TYR A 77 9.63 10.20 3.09
C TYR A 77 10.83 9.31 3.40
N ASN A 78 12.00 9.91 3.69
CA ASN A 78 13.22 9.15 3.97
C ASN A 78 13.18 8.43 5.32
N LEU A 79 12.47 9.00 6.31
CA LEU A 79 12.22 8.34 7.59
C LEU A 79 11.41 7.06 7.37
N LEU A 80 10.26 7.14 6.71
CA LEU A 80 9.40 5.99 6.44
C LEU A 80 10.09 4.95 5.54
N ARG A 81 10.78 5.39 4.47
CA ARG A 81 11.58 4.53 3.59
C ARG A 81 12.65 3.75 4.35
N THR A 82 13.41 4.43 5.20
CA THR A 82 14.50 3.79 5.98
C THR A 82 13.91 2.78 6.97
N THR A 83 12.81 3.13 7.62
CA THR A 83 12.07 2.22 8.50
C THR A 83 11.58 0.98 7.75
N ALA A 84 11.00 1.15 6.55
CA ALA A 84 10.55 0.04 5.72
C ALA A 84 11.68 -0.95 5.46
N ILE A 85 12.81 -0.46 4.96
CA ILE A 85 13.99 -1.28 4.67
C ILE A 85 14.48 -2.01 5.93
N ASN A 86 14.54 -1.33 7.08
CA ASN A 86 15.01 -1.91 8.34
C ASN A 86 14.07 -3.00 8.86
N VAL A 87 12.75 -2.78 8.80
CA VAL A 87 11.74 -3.76 9.23
C VAL A 87 11.78 -5.01 8.35
N ILE A 88 11.83 -4.83 7.03
CA ILE A 88 11.85 -5.95 6.07
C ILE A 88 13.15 -6.76 6.19
N ARG A 89 14.29 -6.09 6.42
CA ARG A 89 15.55 -6.77 6.79
C ARG A 89 15.41 -7.57 8.08
N HIS A 90 14.83 -6.98 9.11
CA HIS A 90 14.66 -7.62 10.41
C HIS A 90 13.76 -8.87 10.32
N PHE A 91 12.69 -8.82 9.53
CA PHE A 91 11.82 -9.97 9.27
C PHE A 91 12.44 -11.03 8.35
N GLY A 92 13.56 -10.74 7.69
CA GLY A 92 14.24 -11.69 6.81
C GLY A 92 13.49 -11.99 5.51
N VAL A 93 12.61 -11.09 5.07
CA VAL A 93 11.85 -11.28 3.82
C VAL A 93 12.81 -11.29 2.62
N VAL A 94 12.60 -12.23 1.70
CA VAL A 94 13.24 -12.31 0.38
C VAL A 94 12.15 -12.42 -0.66
N GLY A 95 12.12 -11.48 -1.61
CA GLY A 95 11.01 -11.28 -2.52
C GLY A 95 10.42 -9.88 -2.37
N GLU A 96 9.09 -9.80 -2.31
CA GLU A 96 8.34 -8.56 -2.24
C GLU A 96 7.39 -8.56 -1.05
N CYS A 97 7.12 -7.37 -0.52
CA CYS A 97 6.15 -7.15 0.54
C CYS A 97 5.64 -5.70 0.55
N ASN A 98 4.47 -5.51 1.16
CA ASN A 98 3.87 -4.21 1.42
C ASN A 98 3.96 -3.88 2.92
N ILE A 99 4.33 -2.65 3.27
CA ILE A 99 4.32 -2.12 4.64
C ILE A 99 3.46 -0.87 4.72
N GLN A 100 2.68 -0.75 5.80
CA GLN A 100 1.73 0.34 6.00
C GLN A 100 2.05 1.16 7.25
N TYR A 101 1.82 2.47 7.16
CA TYR A 101 2.10 3.44 8.21
C TYR A 101 0.89 4.32 8.47
N ALA A 102 0.72 4.70 9.73
CA ALA A 102 -0.06 5.87 10.12
C ALA A 102 0.90 7.00 10.50
N LEU A 103 0.85 8.13 9.80
CA LEU A 103 1.67 9.31 10.04
C LEU A 103 0.81 10.47 10.58
N ASN A 104 1.27 11.09 11.66
CA ASN A 104 0.60 12.25 12.25
C ASN A 104 0.63 13.43 11.25
N PRO A 105 -0.50 14.07 10.92
CA PRO A 105 -0.52 15.17 9.96
C PRO A 105 0.14 16.46 10.46
N TYR A 106 0.44 16.55 11.77
CA TYR A 106 0.98 17.75 12.41
C TYR A 106 2.38 17.55 13.01
N ALA A 107 2.93 16.34 12.99
CA ALA A 107 4.21 16.00 13.60
C ALA A 107 4.87 14.79 12.89
N GLU A 108 6.16 14.56 13.11
CA GLU A 108 6.88 13.40 12.55
C GLU A 108 6.58 12.07 13.30
N GLU A 109 5.57 12.04 14.17
CA GLU A 109 5.16 10.83 14.87
C GLU A 109 4.46 9.87 13.90
N TYR A 110 4.89 8.62 13.88
CA TYR A 110 4.27 7.59 13.04
C TYR A 110 4.20 6.25 13.77
N TYR A 111 3.31 5.37 13.30
CA TYR A 111 3.19 3.99 13.72
C TYR A 111 3.25 3.07 12.51
N ILE A 112 3.91 1.92 12.65
CA ILE A 112 3.79 0.82 11.68
C ILE A 112 2.48 0.11 11.98
N ILE A 113 1.64 -0.06 10.96
CA ILE A 113 0.33 -0.71 11.09
C ILE A 113 0.48 -2.20 10.85
N GLU A 114 0.96 -2.59 9.67
CA GLU A 114 1.19 -3.99 9.32
C GLU A 114 2.25 -4.16 8.24
N VAL A 115 2.70 -5.40 8.08
CA VAL A 115 3.53 -5.85 6.94
C VAL A 115 2.88 -7.07 6.33
N ASN A 116 2.61 -6.99 5.03
CA ASN A 116 2.16 -8.11 4.21
C ASN A 116 3.37 -8.72 3.50
N ALA A 117 3.92 -9.82 4.03
CA ALA A 117 5.07 -10.53 3.46
C ALA A 117 4.70 -11.39 2.23
N ARG A 118 4.06 -10.77 1.24
CA ARG A 118 3.58 -11.37 -0.01
C ARG A 118 3.16 -10.27 -0.99
N LEU A 119 2.97 -10.68 -2.25
CA LEU A 119 2.24 -9.88 -3.22
C LEU A 119 0.84 -9.53 -2.72
N SER A 120 0.44 -8.30 -3.03
CA SER A 120 -0.82 -7.71 -2.60
C SER A 120 -1.51 -7.01 -3.77
N ARG A 121 -2.74 -6.54 -3.50
CA ARG A 121 -3.45 -5.64 -4.41
C ARG A 121 -2.68 -4.33 -4.60
N SER A 122 -2.05 -3.82 -3.53
CA SER A 122 -1.14 -2.66 -3.59
C SER A 122 0.09 -2.93 -4.47
N SER A 123 0.66 -4.14 -4.43
CA SER A 123 1.76 -4.54 -5.31
C SER A 123 1.35 -4.57 -6.78
N ALA A 124 0.12 -5.02 -7.07
CA ALA A 124 -0.41 -4.98 -8.44
C ALA A 124 -0.60 -3.54 -8.92
N LEU A 125 -1.19 -2.67 -8.09
CA LEU A 125 -1.34 -1.24 -8.37
C LEU A 125 0.02 -0.58 -8.61
N ALA A 126 0.98 -0.80 -7.73
CA ALA A 126 2.35 -0.27 -7.84
C ALA A 126 3.06 -0.75 -9.12
N SER A 127 2.88 -2.01 -9.50
CA SER A 127 3.46 -2.53 -10.75
C SER A 127 2.89 -1.82 -11.98
N LYS A 128 1.60 -1.48 -11.95
CA LYS A 128 0.95 -0.71 -13.02
C LYS A 128 1.31 0.77 -12.98
N ALA A 129 1.46 1.33 -11.78
CA ALA A 129 1.84 2.72 -11.59
C ALA A 129 3.27 2.99 -12.07
N THR A 130 4.22 2.11 -11.75
CA THR A 130 5.65 2.33 -12.00
C THR A 130 6.16 1.69 -13.29
N GLY A 131 5.42 0.72 -13.84
CA GLY A 131 5.93 -0.17 -14.88
C GLY A 131 6.92 -1.24 -14.38
N TYR A 132 7.22 -1.27 -13.08
CA TYR A 132 8.11 -2.25 -12.46
C TYR A 132 7.34 -3.56 -12.16
N PRO A 133 7.70 -4.72 -12.75
CA PRO A 133 6.90 -5.94 -12.61
C PRO A 133 7.21 -6.69 -11.31
N LEU A 134 6.67 -6.21 -10.17
CA LEU A 134 6.98 -6.72 -8.82
C LEU A 134 6.88 -8.25 -8.71
N ALA A 135 5.78 -8.84 -9.19
CA ALA A 135 5.59 -10.28 -9.13
C ALA A 135 6.65 -11.09 -9.91
N TYR A 136 7.05 -10.58 -11.08
CA TYR A 136 8.09 -11.22 -11.89
C TYR A 136 9.46 -11.14 -11.21
N VAL A 137 9.80 -9.96 -10.67
CA VAL A 137 11.05 -9.76 -9.94
C VAL A 137 11.06 -10.64 -8.70
N ALA A 138 10.02 -10.61 -7.86
CA ALA A 138 9.92 -11.42 -6.65
C ALA A 138 10.11 -12.92 -6.95
N ALA A 139 9.49 -13.44 -8.02
CA ALA A 139 9.67 -14.83 -8.44
C ALA A 139 11.12 -15.16 -8.82
N LYS A 140 11.84 -14.23 -9.47
CA LYS A 140 13.27 -14.40 -9.77
C LYS A 140 14.13 -14.36 -8.51
N LEU A 141 13.81 -13.50 -7.54
CA LEU A 141 14.51 -13.44 -6.25
C LEU A 141 14.34 -14.74 -5.47
N SER A 142 13.16 -15.37 -5.52
CA SER A 142 12.92 -16.70 -4.92
C SER A 142 13.76 -17.82 -5.54
N LEU A 143 14.33 -17.61 -6.74
CA LEU A 143 15.28 -18.52 -7.38
C LEU A 143 16.75 -18.17 -7.06
N GLY A 144 17.00 -17.25 -6.14
CA GLY A 144 18.35 -16.84 -5.73
C GLY A 144 19.04 -15.89 -6.73
N ILE A 145 18.30 -15.28 -7.65
CA ILE A 145 18.84 -14.30 -8.60
C ILE A 145 18.88 -12.93 -7.91
N ALA A 146 19.99 -12.20 -7.99
CA ALA A 146 20.12 -10.88 -7.37
C ALA A 146 19.36 -9.79 -8.15
N LEU A 147 18.93 -8.72 -7.48
CA LEU A 147 18.29 -7.57 -8.13
C LEU A 147 19.12 -6.97 -9.29
N PRO A 148 20.46 -6.81 -9.16
CA PRO A 148 21.30 -6.31 -10.26
C PRO A 148 21.34 -7.21 -11.49
N ASP A 149 21.07 -8.52 -11.35
CA ASP A 149 21.13 -9.48 -12.45
C ASP A 149 19.83 -9.56 -13.25
N ILE A 150 18.75 -9.00 -12.71
CA ILE A 150 17.44 -8.94 -13.39
C ILE A 150 17.43 -7.68 -14.25
N ARG A 151 17.21 -7.82 -15.56
CA ARG A 151 17.08 -6.67 -16.46
C ARG A 151 15.73 -5.96 -16.29
N ASN A 152 15.75 -4.64 -16.35
CA ASN A 152 14.52 -3.84 -16.45
C ASN A 152 13.95 -3.97 -17.87
N SER A 153 12.77 -4.58 -17.98
CA SER A 153 12.09 -4.82 -19.26
C SER A 153 11.56 -3.55 -19.94
N VAL A 154 11.39 -2.45 -19.21
CA VAL A 154 10.88 -1.18 -19.74
C VAL A 154 12.00 -0.38 -20.41
N THR A 155 13.15 -0.23 -19.76
CA THR A 155 14.27 0.56 -20.28
C THR A 155 15.20 -0.25 -21.18
N GLY A 156 15.29 -1.57 -20.97
CA GLY A 156 16.18 -2.48 -21.72
C GLY A 156 17.68 -2.33 -21.44
N VAL A 157 18.09 -1.25 -20.77
CA VAL A 157 19.50 -0.87 -20.55
C VAL A 157 19.88 -0.77 -19.06
N THR A 158 18.91 -0.85 -18.15
CA THR A 158 19.15 -0.86 -16.69
C THR A 158 18.73 -2.19 -16.05
N THR A 159 19.02 -2.35 -14.77
CA THR A 159 18.66 -3.53 -13.96
C THR A 159 17.39 -3.27 -13.16
N ALA A 160 16.90 -4.28 -12.44
CA ALA A 160 15.79 -4.16 -11.50
C ALA A 160 16.21 -3.56 -10.15
N CYS A 161 17.51 -3.31 -9.92
CA CYS A 161 18.04 -2.77 -8.68
C CYS A 161 18.00 -1.23 -8.65
N PHE A 162 16.80 -0.66 -8.70
CA PHE A 162 16.58 0.79 -8.65
C PHE A 162 15.20 1.12 -8.09
N GLU A 163 15.03 2.35 -7.61
CA GLU A 163 13.71 2.89 -7.22
C GLU A 163 13.15 3.69 -8.40
N PRO A 164 11.99 3.30 -8.97
CA PRO A 164 11.32 4.08 -10.01
C PRO A 164 11.02 5.52 -9.59
N SER A 165 11.13 6.44 -10.56
CA SER A 165 10.68 7.83 -10.43
C SER A 165 9.59 8.10 -11.46
N LEU A 166 8.49 8.71 -11.02
CA LEU A 166 7.33 8.96 -11.85
C LEU A 166 7.22 10.46 -12.17
N ASP A 167 7.07 10.80 -13.45
CA ASP A 167 6.82 12.15 -13.95
C ASP A 167 5.31 12.43 -14.19
N TYR A 168 4.48 11.59 -13.57
CA TYR A 168 3.01 11.64 -13.57
C TYR A 168 2.46 11.22 -12.20
N CYS A 169 1.18 11.51 -11.99
CA CYS A 169 0.40 11.09 -10.84
C CYS A 169 -0.54 9.96 -11.24
N VAL A 170 -0.60 8.93 -10.40
CA VAL A 170 -1.54 7.82 -10.51
C VAL A 170 -2.58 7.95 -9.40
N VAL A 171 -3.86 7.80 -9.75
CA VAL A 171 -4.98 7.79 -8.80
C VAL A 171 -5.73 6.48 -8.94
N LYS A 172 -5.90 5.77 -7.83
CA LYS A 172 -6.79 4.63 -7.69
C LYS A 172 -8.07 5.05 -6.98
N ILE A 173 -9.23 4.61 -7.48
CA ILE A 173 -10.53 4.78 -6.81
C ILE A 173 -11.19 3.40 -6.68
N PRO A 174 -11.71 3.00 -5.50
CA PRO A 174 -12.45 1.75 -5.35
C PRO A 174 -13.82 1.82 -6.02
N ARG A 175 -14.34 0.65 -6.40
CA ARG A 175 -15.68 0.49 -6.94
C ARG A 175 -16.56 -0.27 -5.95
N TRP A 176 -17.74 0.26 -5.68
CA TRP A 176 -18.75 -0.36 -4.83
C TRP A 176 -20.02 -0.68 -5.62
N ASP A 177 -20.66 -1.79 -5.25
CA ASP A 177 -21.98 -2.21 -5.75
C ASP A 177 -22.95 -2.43 -4.59
N LEU A 178 -22.88 -1.55 -3.57
CA LEU A 178 -23.63 -1.68 -2.31
C LEU A 178 -25.15 -1.58 -2.49
N SER A 179 -25.65 -0.98 -3.58
CA SER A 179 -27.08 -0.91 -3.89
C SER A 179 -27.72 -2.28 -4.11
N LYS A 180 -26.92 -3.31 -4.44
CA LYS A 180 -27.39 -4.71 -4.57
C LYS A 180 -27.70 -5.35 -3.21
N PHE A 181 -27.29 -4.75 -2.09
CA PHE A 181 -27.35 -5.34 -0.76
C PHE A 181 -28.11 -4.46 0.24
N SER A 182 -29.44 -4.55 0.24
CA SER A 182 -30.33 -3.72 1.07
C SER A 182 -30.12 -3.83 2.59
N ARG A 183 -29.55 -4.94 3.07
CA ARG A 183 -29.27 -5.19 4.49
C ARG A 183 -27.83 -4.83 4.90
N VAL A 184 -27.01 -4.37 3.96
CA VAL A 184 -25.60 -4.04 4.22
C VAL A 184 -25.46 -2.54 4.37
N SER A 185 -24.77 -2.12 5.44
CA SER A 185 -24.45 -0.71 5.65
C SER A 185 -23.54 -0.17 4.55
N THR A 186 -23.88 1.01 4.02
CA THR A 186 -23.08 1.72 3.02
C THR A 186 -21.86 2.44 3.60
N LYS A 187 -21.72 2.47 4.94
CA LYS A 187 -20.54 3.08 5.59
C LYS A 187 -19.30 2.23 5.31
N ILE A 188 -18.24 2.84 4.81
CA ILE A 188 -16.91 2.23 4.66
C ILE A 188 -16.08 2.39 5.94
N GLY A 189 -15.07 1.54 6.12
CA GLY A 189 -14.23 1.50 7.31
C GLY A 189 -13.06 0.54 7.13
N SER A 190 -12.56 -0.03 8.22
CA SER A 190 -11.40 -0.95 8.19
C SER A 190 -11.68 -2.33 7.57
N SER A 191 -12.94 -2.68 7.32
CA SER A 191 -13.31 -3.91 6.62
C SER A 191 -13.77 -3.58 5.20
N MET A 192 -13.14 -4.21 4.21
CA MET A 192 -13.41 -3.98 2.79
C MET A 192 -14.83 -4.39 2.37
N LYS A 193 -15.40 -3.60 1.46
CA LYS A 193 -16.72 -3.79 0.82
C LYS A 193 -16.72 -3.49 -0.68
N SER A 194 -15.67 -2.83 -1.18
CA SER A 194 -15.43 -2.61 -2.60
C SER A 194 -15.28 -3.94 -3.33
N VAL A 195 -15.78 -3.96 -4.56
CA VAL A 195 -15.82 -5.15 -5.44
C VAL A 195 -14.80 -5.06 -6.57
N GLY A 196 -14.12 -3.92 -6.68
CA GLY A 196 -13.11 -3.66 -7.69
C GLY A 196 -12.47 -2.30 -7.46
N GLU A 197 -11.61 -1.90 -8.40
CA GLU A 197 -10.91 -0.62 -8.38
C GLU A 197 -10.57 -0.19 -9.81
N VAL A 198 -10.46 1.11 -10.01
CA VAL A 198 -9.99 1.74 -11.25
C VAL A 198 -8.69 2.48 -10.99
N MET A 199 -7.84 2.59 -12.00
CA MET A 199 -6.58 3.32 -11.94
C MET A 199 -6.47 4.27 -13.13
N ALA A 200 -6.18 5.54 -12.86
CA ALA A 200 -5.94 6.53 -13.90
C ALA A 200 -4.60 7.24 -13.73
N ILE A 201 -4.02 7.67 -14.86
CA ILE A 201 -2.75 8.37 -14.93
C ILE A 201 -2.98 9.77 -15.51
N GLY A 202 -2.37 10.78 -14.91
CA GLY A 202 -2.39 12.16 -15.36
C GLY A 202 -1.10 12.89 -14.98
N ARG A 203 -0.77 13.98 -15.67
CA ARG A 203 0.41 14.80 -15.34
C ARG A 203 0.18 15.74 -14.17
N LYS A 204 -1.07 15.82 -13.69
CA LYS A 204 -1.51 16.56 -12.51
C LYS A 204 -2.50 15.72 -11.72
N PHE A 205 -2.58 15.98 -10.42
CA PHE A 205 -3.53 15.30 -9.54
C PHE A 205 -4.97 15.45 -10.04
N GLU A 206 -5.39 16.67 -10.39
CA GLU A 206 -6.76 16.97 -10.82
C GLU A 206 -7.13 16.27 -12.14
N GLU A 207 -6.14 16.06 -13.01
CA GLU A 207 -6.32 15.32 -14.26
C GLU A 207 -6.54 13.83 -13.97
N ALA A 208 -5.65 13.22 -13.19
CA ALA A 208 -5.69 11.81 -12.84
C ALA A 208 -6.96 11.48 -12.04
N PHE A 209 -7.29 12.32 -11.06
CA PHE A 209 -8.47 12.16 -10.20
C PHE A 209 -9.77 12.21 -11.00
N GLN A 210 -9.94 13.20 -11.87
CA GLN A 210 -11.12 13.29 -12.72
C GLN A 210 -11.22 12.16 -13.75
N LYS A 211 -10.09 11.65 -14.25
CA LYS A 211 -10.09 10.46 -15.13
C LYS A 211 -10.57 9.23 -14.37
N ALA A 212 -10.04 8.98 -13.16
CA ALA A 212 -10.43 7.85 -12.34
C ALA A 212 -11.93 7.89 -11.98
N LEU A 213 -12.47 9.07 -11.66
CA LEU A 213 -13.90 9.23 -11.35
C LEU A 213 -14.84 8.89 -12.51
N ARG A 214 -14.37 8.96 -13.76
CA ARG A 214 -15.18 8.67 -14.95
C ARG A 214 -15.09 7.21 -15.43
N MET A 215 -14.21 6.41 -14.83
CA MET A 215 -14.06 4.98 -15.11
C MET A 215 -15.05 4.17 -14.26
#